data_AF-A0A0U2WRB3-F1
#
_entry.id   AF-A0A0U2WRB3-F1
#
_cell.length_a   1.000
_cell.length_b   1.000
_cell.length_c   1.000
_cell.angle_alpha   90.00
_cell.angle_beta   90.00
_cell.angle_gamma   90.00
#
_symmetry.space_group_name_H-M   'P 1'
#
loop_
_entity.id
_entity.type
_entity.pdbx_description
1 polymer ?
#
loop_
_entity_poly.entity_id
_entity_poly.type
_entity_poly.pdbx_seq_one_letter_code
_entity_poly.pdbx_strand_id
1 'polypeptide(L)'
;MCPKHNWQPDLYDGKHGYVSAFGKDVVRLLRPEPGERILDVGCGTGDLAYEISKSGAIVAALDEERPAGGGMYMGCIAARRKICRVTYAVHFDRPTPMEDGERGLHHWLAAYAGSFFAPFTESEKADLFDKIAARLKPMLFEEGVWCLDYSRLRIAAVKP
;
A
#
# COMPACT_ATOMS: atom_id res chain seq x y z
N MET A 1 -25.26 -7.40 22.90
CA MET A 1 -23.85 -7.49 23.34
C MET A 1 -23.13 -8.32 22.29
N CYS A 2 -22.20 -7.72 21.55
CA CYS A 2 -21.43 -8.40 20.50
C CYS A 2 -20.06 -8.84 21.08
N PRO A 3 -19.48 -9.97 20.66
CA PRO A 3 -18.26 -10.50 21.26
C PRO A 3 -17.06 -9.62 20.90
N LYS A 4 -16.20 -9.35 21.89
CA LYS A 4 -14.90 -8.70 21.67
C LYS A 4 -14.00 -9.67 20.91
N HIS A 5 -13.68 -9.33 19.65
CA HIS A 5 -12.70 -10.07 18.88
C HIS A 5 -11.31 -9.78 19.46
N ASN A 6 -10.64 -10.83 19.93
CA ASN A 6 -9.30 -10.75 20.50
C ASN A 6 -8.30 -10.64 19.34
N TRP A 7 -7.76 -9.43 19.14
CA TRP A 7 -6.78 -9.12 18.09
C TRP A 7 -5.41 -9.69 18.48
N GLN A 8 -4.78 -10.43 17.56
CA GLN A 8 -3.44 -11.01 17.72
C GLN A 8 -2.48 -10.39 16.69
N PRO A 9 -1.49 -9.57 17.12
CA PRO A 9 -0.51 -8.93 16.23
C PRO A 9 0.44 -9.93 15.56
N ASP A 10 0.62 -11.11 16.14
CA ASP A 10 1.65 -12.09 15.79
C ASP A 10 1.46 -12.74 14.39
N LEU A 11 0.35 -12.47 13.70
CA LEU A 11 0.06 -12.97 12.35
C LEU A 11 0.72 -12.14 11.22
N TYR A 12 1.34 -11.00 11.54
CA TYR A 12 1.90 -10.07 10.54
C TYR A 12 3.42 -9.94 10.56
N ASP A 13 4.10 -10.56 11.52
CA ASP A 13 5.54 -10.38 11.74
C ASP A 13 6.43 -10.86 10.58
N GLY A 14 5.90 -11.68 9.67
CA GLY A 14 6.66 -12.23 8.54
C GLY A 14 6.82 -11.34 7.30
N LYS A 15 6.16 -10.17 7.18
CA LYS A 15 6.00 -9.44 5.89
C LYS A 15 6.81 -8.15 5.73
N HIS A 16 7.81 -7.92 6.58
CA HIS A 16 8.53 -6.64 6.70
C HIS A 16 9.56 -6.32 5.59
N GLY A 17 9.77 -7.22 4.61
CA GLY A 17 10.85 -7.07 3.62
C GLY A 17 10.58 -6.02 2.52
N TYR A 18 9.37 -6.00 1.95
CA TYR A 18 9.13 -5.33 0.66
C TYR A 18 8.69 -3.85 0.77
N VAL A 19 8.13 -3.46 1.92
CA VAL A 19 7.69 -2.07 2.20
C VAL A 19 8.87 -1.21 2.68
N SER A 20 9.81 -1.81 3.41
CA SER A 20 10.84 -1.08 4.14
C SER A 20 11.88 -0.39 3.25
N ALA A 21 12.17 -0.89 2.05
CA ALA A 21 13.14 -0.26 1.14
C ALA A 21 12.61 1.04 0.52
N PHE A 22 11.35 1.05 0.06
CA PHE A 22 10.76 2.20 -0.62
C PHE A 22 10.14 3.22 0.35
N GLY A 23 9.73 2.76 1.53
CA GLY A 23 9.35 3.64 2.63
C GLY A 23 10.47 4.59 3.02
N LYS A 24 11.72 4.09 3.04
CA LYS A 24 12.91 4.88 3.36
C LYS A 24 13.14 6.05 2.40
N ASP A 25 12.80 5.93 1.12
CA ASP A 25 12.91 7.05 0.17
C ASP A 25 11.96 8.20 0.49
N VAL A 26 10.74 7.88 0.94
CA VAL A 26 9.76 8.90 1.31
C VAL A 26 10.18 9.58 2.61
N VAL A 27 10.66 8.82 3.60
CA VAL A 27 11.22 9.38 4.84
C VAL A 27 12.45 10.27 4.54
N ARG A 28 13.31 9.85 3.61
CA ARG A 28 14.46 10.64 3.16
C ARG A 28 14.04 11.94 2.46
N LEU A 29 12.96 11.92 1.67
CA LEU A 29 12.43 13.13 1.04
C LEU A 29 11.76 14.06 2.07
N LEU A 30 11.10 13.48 3.07
CA LEU A 30 10.45 14.21 4.17
C LEU A 30 11.47 14.93 5.06
N ARG A 31 12.65 14.33 5.28
CA ARG A 31 13.75 14.87 6.11
C ARG A 31 13.27 15.32 7.51
N PRO A 32 12.62 14.44 8.29
CA PRO A 32 12.05 14.81 9.57
C PRO A 32 13.13 15.19 10.59
N GLU A 33 12.91 16.27 11.34
CA GLU A 33 13.84 16.76 12.37
C GLU A 33 13.28 16.56 13.80
N PRO A 34 14.15 16.50 14.82
CA PRO A 34 13.72 16.40 16.22
C PRO A 34 12.75 17.52 16.61
N GLY A 35 11.63 17.14 17.25
CA GLY A 35 10.61 18.09 17.71
C GLY A 35 9.61 18.55 16.66
N GLU A 36 9.80 18.22 15.38
CA GLU A 36 8.79 18.48 14.35
C GLU A 36 7.52 17.67 14.60
N ARG A 37 6.36 18.23 14.23
CA ARG A 37 5.07 17.54 14.35
C ARG A 37 4.63 17.04 12.98
N ILE A 38 4.53 15.73 12.82
CA ILE A 38 4.26 15.07 11.54
C ILE A 38 2.96 14.26 11.64
N LEU A 39 2.13 14.33 10.60
CA LEU A 39 0.92 13.50 10.47
C LEU A 39 1.11 12.51 9.33
N ASP A 40 1.05 11.22 9.64
CA ASP A 40 1.01 10.12 8.68
C ASP A 40 -0.46 9.76 8.41
N VAL A 41 -0.99 10.08 7.22
CA VAL A 41 -2.36 9.74 6.82
C VAL A 41 -2.31 8.57 5.86
N GLY A 42 -3.12 7.56 6.12
CA GLY A 42 -3.02 6.26 5.45
C GLY A 42 -1.86 5.45 6.00
N CYS A 43 -1.67 5.46 7.33
CA CYS A 43 -0.51 4.88 7.99
C CYS A 43 -0.48 3.33 7.93
N GLY A 44 -1.61 2.68 7.63
CA GLY A 44 -1.77 1.24 7.62
C GLY A 44 -1.32 0.62 8.95
N THR A 45 -0.35 -0.29 8.89
CA THR A 45 0.29 -0.96 10.04
C THR A 45 1.13 -0.03 10.91
N GLY A 46 1.44 1.19 10.46
CA GLY A 46 2.21 2.18 11.21
C GLY A 46 3.73 2.07 11.06
N ASP A 47 4.23 1.20 10.17
CA ASP A 47 5.67 0.99 9.96
C ASP A 47 6.40 2.30 9.61
N LEU A 48 5.80 3.12 8.73
CA LEU A 48 6.38 4.39 8.31
C LEU A 48 6.33 5.44 9.43
N ALA A 49 5.21 5.55 10.14
CA ALA A 49 5.10 6.40 11.31
C ALA A 49 6.17 6.08 12.36
N TYR A 50 6.43 4.79 12.59
CA TYR A 50 7.51 4.33 13.47
C TYR A 50 8.89 4.73 12.94
N GLU A 51 9.19 4.49 11.66
CA GLU A 51 10.48 4.90 11.07
C GLU A 51 10.69 6.42 11.11
N ILE A 52 9.66 7.24 10.91
CA ILE A 52 9.73 8.70 11.04
C ILE A 52 10.03 9.10 12.49
N SER A 53 9.40 8.44 13.48
CA SER A 53 9.60 8.77 14.90
C SER A 53 11.06 8.59 15.37
N LYS A 54 11.84 7.74 14.70
CA LYS A 54 13.26 7.52 15.00
C LYS A 54 14.12 8.77 14.80
N SER A 55 13.66 9.78 14.04
CA SER A 55 14.35 11.06 13.92
C SER A 55 14.17 11.98 15.13
N GLY A 56 13.32 11.63 16.09
CA GLY A 56 12.91 12.49 17.20
C GLY A 56 11.71 13.40 16.88
N ALA A 57 11.08 13.23 15.72
CA ALA A 57 9.82 13.89 15.39
C ALA A 57 8.65 13.34 16.24
N ILE A 58 7.68 14.21 16.51
CA ILE A 58 6.42 13.88 17.18
C ILE A 58 5.40 13.48 16.10
N VAL A 59 5.15 12.19 15.96
CA VAL A 59 4.32 11.63 14.88
C VAL A 59 2.91 11.31 15.38
N ALA A 60 1.90 11.75 14.64
CA ALA A 60 0.53 11.28 14.74
C ALA A 60 0.21 10.42 13.51
N ALA A 61 -0.51 9.32 13.70
CA ALA A 61 -0.87 8.39 12.64
C ALA A 61 -2.39 8.27 12.54
N LEU A 62 -2.93 8.28 11.31
CA LEU A 62 -4.35 8.20 11.02
C LEU A 62 -4.59 7.27 9.84
N ASP A 63 -5.53 6.34 9.99
CA ASP A 63 -6.00 5.48 8.90
C ASP A 63 -7.52 5.32 9.00
N GLU A 64 -8.16 5.06 7.87
CA GLU A 64 -9.57 4.66 7.82
C GLU A 64 -9.57 3.14 7.67
N GLU A 65 -9.82 2.42 8.78
CA GLU A 65 -9.86 0.95 8.77
C GLU A 65 -10.78 0.43 7.66
N ARG A 66 -10.20 -0.18 6.62
CA ARG A 66 -10.92 -1.10 5.74
C ARG A 66 -10.67 -2.53 6.25
N PRO A 67 -11.69 -3.41 6.40
CA PRO A 67 -11.47 -4.75 6.93
C PRO A 67 -10.49 -5.55 6.05
N ALA A 68 -9.74 -6.42 6.72
CA ALA A 68 -8.59 -7.21 6.26
C ALA A 68 -8.52 -7.50 4.75
N GLY A 69 -7.45 -7.04 4.12
CA GLY A 69 -7.12 -7.34 2.73
C GLY A 69 -6.84 -6.08 1.91
N GLY A 70 -5.70 -5.43 2.18
CA GLY A 70 -5.11 -4.52 1.20
C GLY A 70 -4.41 -3.31 1.77
N GLY A 71 -3.12 -3.46 2.08
CA GLY A 71 -2.23 -2.33 2.34
C GLY A 71 -1.93 -1.57 1.04
N MET A 72 -2.87 -0.75 0.59
CA MET A 72 -2.52 0.33 -0.33
C MET A 72 -1.83 1.39 0.52
N TYR A 73 -0.50 1.45 0.47
CA TYR A 73 0.28 2.55 1.03
C TYR A 73 -0.06 3.84 0.28
N MET A 74 -1.18 4.46 0.64
CA MET A 74 -1.45 5.87 0.39
C MET A 74 -0.96 6.65 1.59
N GLY A 75 0.37 6.72 1.77
CA GLY A 75 0.98 7.74 2.60
C GLY A 75 0.71 9.09 1.94
N CYS A 76 -0.45 9.67 2.23
CA CYS A 76 -0.85 10.98 1.75
C CYS A 76 -0.56 11.98 2.85
N ILE A 77 0.47 12.80 2.74
CA ILE A 77 0.54 13.99 3.59
C ILE A 77 -0.51 14.99 3.07
N ALA A 78 -1.74 14.88 3.58
CA ALA A 78 -2.87 15.67 3.13
C ALA A 78 -2.88 17.04 3.82
N ALA A 79 -2.63 18.10 3.05
CA ALA A 79 -2.94 19.47 3.45
C ALA A 79 -4.36 19.84 2.99
N ARG A 80 -5.24 20.19 3.94
CA ARG A 80 -6.57 20.79 3.67
C ARG A 80 -6.44 21.96 2.69
N ARG A 81 -7.27 22.00 1.62
CA ARG A 81 -7.57 23.14 0.71
C ARG A 81 -6.80 24.44 0.99
N LYS A 82 -5.49 24.38 0.81
CA LYS A 82 -4.56 25.50 0.86
C LYS A 82 -3.69 25.34 -0.37
N ILE A 83 -3.42 26.44 -1.04
CA ILE A 83 -2.53 26.45 -2.19
C ILE A 83 -1.14 26.07 -1.66
N CYS A 84 -0.74 24.83 -1.87
CA CYS A 84 0.63 24.39 -1.64
C CYS A 84 1.42 24.61 -2.94
N ARG A 85 2.66 25.09 -2.81
CA ARG A 85 3.60 25.17 -3.93
C ARG A 85 4.27 23.81 -4.07
N VAL A 86 4.02 23.12 -5.18
CA VAL A 86 4.73 21.88 -5.53
C VAL A 86 6.20 22.22 -5.82
N THR A 87 7.11 21.53 -5.14
CA THR A 87 8.56 21.70 -5.31
C THR A 87 9.23 20.48 -5.94
N TYR A 88 8.54 19.34 -5.94
CA TYR A 88 9.01 18.09 -6.53
C TYR A 88 7.83 17.24 -6.99
N ALA A 89 7.94 16.63 -8.18
CA ALA A 89 7.02 15.63 -8.67
C ALA A 89 7.77 14.63 -9.56
N VAL A 90 7.49 13.34 -9.39
CA VAL A 90 8.05 12.27 -10.23
C VAL A 90 7.03 11.17 -10.46
N HIS A 91 6.97 10.67 -11.69
CA HIS A 91 6.22 9.48 -12.07
C HIS A 91 7.21 8.38 -12.45
N PHE A 92 7.04 7.18 -11.92
CA PHE A 92 7.94 6.06 -12.21
C PHE A 92 7.23 4.72 -12.11
N ASP A 93 7.69 3.76 -12.90
CA ASP A 93 7.22 2.38 -12.86
C ASP A 93 7.83 1.63 -11.68
N ARG A 94 7.05 0.74 -11.08
CA ARG A 94 7.42 -0.12 -9.97
C ARG A 94 6.87 -1.52 -10.19
N PRO A 95 7.51 -2.30 -11.08
CA PRO A 95 7.23 -3.72 -11.23
C PRO A 95 7.32 -4.40 -9.86
N THR A 96 6.26 -5.08 -9.44
CA THR A 96 6.13 -5.65 -8.11
C THR A 96 5.91 -7.15 -8.21
N PRO A 97 6.95 -7.98 -7.99
CA PRO A 97 6.81 -9.42 -7.96
C PRO A 97 5.94 -9.85 -6.78
N MET A 98 5.05 -10.80 -7.02
CA MET A 98 4.12 -11.33 -6.04
C MET A 98 4.73 -12.54 -5.31
N GLU A 99 4.66 -12.54 -3.98
CA GLU A 99 5.23 -13.62 -3.16
C GLU A 99 4.50 -14.97 -3.31
N ASP A 100 3.22 -14.93 -3.72
CA ASP A 100 2.34 -16.11 -3.80
C ASP A 100 2.49 -16.94 -5.10
N GLY A 101 3.55 -16.68 -5.88
CA GLY A 101 3.84 -17.40 -7.12
C GLY A 101 2.66 -17.39 -8.09
N GLU A 102 2.29 -18.55 -8.64
CA GLU A 102 1.16 -18.72 -9.58
C GLU A 102 -0.18 -18.20 -9.07
N ARG A 103 -0.42 -18.23 -7.76
CA ARG A 103 -1.69 -17.79 -7.14
C ARG A 103 -1.74 -16.29 -6.89
N GLY A 104 -0.63 -15.57 -7.09
CA GLY A 104 -0.52 -14.15 -6.78
C GLY A 104 -1.65 -13.33 -7.39
N LEU A 105 -1.85 -13.44 -8.71
CA LEU A 105 -2.87 -12.64 -9.39
C LEU A 105 -4.29 -12.91 -8.88
N HIS A 106 -4.66 -14.16 -8.58
CA HIS A 106 -5.96 -14.50 -8.01
C HIS A 106 -6.16 -13.89 -6.63
N HIS A 107 -5.17 -13.98 -5.74
CA HIS A 107 -5.23 -13.35 -4.43
C HIS A 107 -5.33 -11.82 -4.55
N TRP A 108 -4.64 -11.23 -5.53
CA TRP A 108 -4.73 -9.80 -5.81
C TRP A 108 -6.14 -9.40 -6.25
N LEU A 109 -6.71 -10.10 -7.23
CA LEU A 109 -8.06 -9.82 -7.73
C LEU A 109 -9.11 -9.94 -6.62
N ALA A 110 -9.00 -10.97 -5.77
CA ALA A 110 -9.88 -11.17 -4.63
C ALA A 110 -9.80 -10.02 -3.61
N ALA A 111 -8.59 -9.56 -3.28
CA ALA A 111 -8.39 -8.53 -2.26
C ALA A 111 -8.71 -7.11 -2.75
N TYR A 112 -8.37 -6.79 -4.00
CA TYR A 112 -8.34 -5.41 -4.48
C TYR A 112 -9.40 -5.07 -5.54
N ALA A 113 -9.89 -6.05 -6.30
CA ALA A 113 -10.82 -5.82 -7.40
C ALA A 113 -12.29 -6.16 -7.05
N GLY A 114 -12.61 -6.37 -5.76
CA GLY A 114 -13.91 -6.86 -5.31
C GLY A 114 -15.12 -6.07 -5.83
N SER A 115 -15.01 -4.75 -6.02
CA SER A 115 -16.09 -3.92 -6.58
C SER A 115 -16.44 -4.28 -8.03
N PHE A 116 -15.46 -4.68 -8.84
CA PHE A 116 -15.69 -5.11 -10.23
C PHE A 116 -16.38 -6.47 -10.29
N PHE A 117 -16.20 -7.29 -9.26
CA PHE A 117 -16.72 -8.65 -9.19
C PHE A 117 -17.97 -8.80 -8.31
N ALA A 118 -18.48 -7.70 -7.74
CA ALA A 118 -19.65 -7.69 -6.87
C ALA A 118 -20.91 -8.39 -7.43
N PRO A 119 -21.23 -8.33 -8.74
CA PRO A 119 -22.44 -8.97 -9.25
C PRO A 119 -22.30 -10.48 -9.53
N PHE A 120 -21.10 -11.05 -9.44
CA PHE A 120 -20.84 -12.44 -9.80
C PHE A 120 -20.83 -13.37 -8.58
N THR A 121 -21.21 -14.62 -8.79
CA THR A 121 -21.05 -15.72 -7.83
C THR A 121 -19.58 -16.12 -7.67
N GLU A 122 -19.23 -16.83 -6.61
CA GLU A 122 -17.85 -17.31 -6.39
C GLU A 122 -17.34 -18.23 -7.53
N SER A 123 -18.22 -19.05 -8.11
CA SER A 123 -17.85 -19.89 -9.26
C SER A 123 -17.55 -19.04 -10.50
N GLU A 124 -18.37 -18.03 -10.79
CA GLU A 124 -18.14 -17.12 -11.91
C GLU A 124 -16.89 -16.27 -11.70
N LYS A 125 -16.59 -15.87 -10.46
CA LYS A 125 -15.34 -15.16 -10.12
C LYS A 125 -14.12 -16.02 -10.41
N ALA A 126 -14.12 -17.28 -10.00
CA ALA A 126 -13.02 -18.21 -10.28
C ALA A 126 -12.76 -18.32 -11.80
N ASP A 127 -13.82 -18.55 -12.58
CA ASP A 127 -13.73 -18.62 -14.05
C ASP A 127 -13.21 -17.32 -14.67
N LEU A 128 -13.65 -16.17 -14.15
CA LEU A 128 -13.19 -14.86 -14.62
C LEU A 128 -11.72 -14.62 -14.26
N PHE A 129 -11.29 -15.00 -13.06
CA PHE A 129 -9.90 -14.86 -12.63
C PHE A 129 -8.98 -15.69 -13.51
N ASP A 130 -9.37 -16.93 -13.85
CA ASP A 130 -8.61 -17.78 -14.76
C ASP A 130 -8.52 -17.18 -16.16
N LYS A 131 -9.60 -16.60 -16.68
CA LYS A 131 -9.60 -15.90 -17.98
C LYS A 131 -8.70 -14.67 -17.97
N ILE A 132 -8.69 -13.89 -16.88
CA ILE A 132 -7.83 -12.73 -16.72
C ILE A 132 -6.36 -13.19 -16.64
N ALA A 133 -6.07 -14.19 -15.82
CA ALA A 133 -4.75 -14.78 -15.71
C ALA A 133 -4.25 -15.29 -17.06
N ALA A 134 -5.05 -16.06 -17.80
CA ALA A 134 -4.66 -16.54 -19.13
C ALA A 134 -4.29 -15.41 -20.11
N ARG A 135 -5.00 -14.27 -20.05
CA ARG A 135 -4.73 -13.09 -20.88
C ARG A 135 -3.48 -12.33 -20.46
N LEU A 136 -3.22 -12.23 -19.17
CA LEU A 136 -2.09 -11.47 -18.62
C LEU A 136 -0.80 -12.29 -18.55
N LYS A 137 -0.88 -13.62 -18.55
CA LYS A 137 0.27 -14.53 -18.41
C LYS A 137 1.42 -14.22 -19.37
N PRO A 138 1.20 -13.93 -20.66
CA PRO A 138 2.31 -13.62 -21.58
C PRO A 138 3.05 -12.32 -21.28
N MET A 139 2.48 -11.42 -20.48
CA MET A 139 3.02 -10.08 -20.23
C MET A 139 3.52 -9.90 -18.80
N LEU A 140 2.86 -10.52 -17.82
CA LEU A 140 3.06 -10.25 -16.41
C LEU A 140 3.47 -11.48 -15.60
N PHE A 141 3.72 -12.62 -16.24
CA PHE A 141 4.11 -13.85 -15.55
C PHE A 141 5.41 -14.42 -16.11
N GLU A 142 6.44 -14.47 -15.26
CA GLU A 142 7.78 -14.93 -15.61
C GLU A 142 8.33 -15.78 -14.46
N GLU A 143 9.03 -16.87 -14.80
CA GLU A 143 9.71 -17.74 -13.82
C GLU A 143 8.84 -18.23 -12.64
N GLY A 144 7.53 -18.44 -12.87
CA GLY A 144 6.63 -18.92 -11.81
C GLY A 144 6.02 -17.82 -10.95
N VAL A 145 6.31 -16.55 -11.24
CA VAL A 145 5.92 -15.39 -10.44
C VAL A 145 5.15 -14.37 -11.26
N TRP A 146 4.05 -13.85 -10.71
CA TRP A 146 3.36 -12.68 -11.26
C TRP A 146 4.11 -11.41 -10.89
N CYS A 147 4.35 -10.53 -11.87
CA CYS A 147 4.90 -9.20 -11.67
C CYS A 147 3.85 -8.16 -12.03
N LEU A 148 3.33 -7.43 -11.03
CA LEU A 148 2.34 -6.37 -11.25
C LEU A 148 3.02 -5.09 -11.72
N ASP A 149 2.50 -4.51 -12.79
CA ASP A 149 2.99 -3.33 -13.50
C ASP A 149 2.51 -2.01 -12.88
N TYR A 150 2.67 -1.86 -11.56
CA TYR A 150 2.30 -0.61 -10.89
C TYR A 150 3.15 0.57 -11.34
N SER A 151 2.54 1.75 -11.46
CA SER A 151 3.25 3.03 -11.52
C SER A 151 2.92 3.89 -10.30
N ARG A 152 3.85 4.76 -9.89
CA ARG A 152 3.70 5.63 -8.72
C ARG A 152 3.97 7.07 -9.07
N LEU A 153 3.14 7.95 -8.50
CA LEU A 153 3.37 9.39 -8.45
C LEU A 153 3.87 9.76 -7.06
N ARG A 154 5.00 10.47 -6.98
CA ARG A 154 5.54 11.01 -5.72
C ARG A 154 5.65 12.53 -5.84
N ILE A 155 5.13 13.25 -4.85
CA ILE A 155 5.08 14.71 -4.84
C ILE A 155 5.62 15.21 -3.50
N ALA A 156 6.36 16.32 -3.53
CA ALA A 156 6.60 17.15 -2.36
C ALA A 156 6.07 18.57 -2.63
N ALA A 157 5.43 19.15 -1.63
CA ALA A 157 4.88 20.48 -1.72
C ALA A 157 5.05 21.19 -0.38
N VAL A 158 5.27 22.51 -0.44
CA VAL A 158 5.38 23.37 0.72
C VAL A 158 4.19 24.30 0.79
N LYS A 159 3.67 24.53 1.99
CA LYS A 159 2.73 25.62 2.21
C LYS A 159 3.53 26.93 2.27
N PRO A 160 3.19 27.96 1.47
CA PRO A 160 3.83 29.27 1.53
C PRO A 160 3.69 29.95 2.89
#